data_AF-H5Y6Y6-F1
#
_entry.id   AF-H5Y6Y6-F1
#
_cell.length_a   1.000
_cell.length_b   1.000
_cell.length_c   1.000
_cell.angle_alpha   90.00
_cell.angle_beta   90.00
_cell.angle_gamma   90.00
#
_symmetry.space_group_name_H-M   'P 1'
#
loop_
_entity.id
_entity.type
_entity.pdbx_description
1 polymer ?
#
loop_
_entity_poly.entity_id
_entity_poly.type
_entity_poly.pdbx_seq_one_letter_code
_entity_poly.pdbx_strand_id
1 'polypeptide(L)' 'MSSLFLALVRENPWPGIALASLNLIVAVSLVGISLLLGLTISVLAWAHALLDSDPAPMGRAANGRGFA' A
#
# COMPACT_ATOMS: atom_id res chain seq x y z
N MET A 1 26.43 -36.35 -10.90
CA MET A 1 25.26 -36.67 -11.75
C MET A 1 24.20 -35.57 -11.61
N SER A 2 24.55 -34.33 -11.98
CA SER A 2 23.74 -33.13 -11.70
C SER A 2 23.33 -32.36 -12.96
N SER A 3 23.87 -32.75 -14.11
CA SER A 3 23.59 -32.15 -15.42
C SER A 3 22.27 -32.63 -16.05
N LEU A 4 21.78 -33.81 -15.68
CA LEU A 4 20.54 -34.36 -16.22
C LEU A 4 19.31 -33.55 -15.78
N PHE A 5 19.29 -33.03 -14.55
CA PHE A 5 18.19 -32.20 -14.07
C PHE A 5 18.17 -30.83 -14.77
N LEU A 6 19.35 -30.27 -15.04
CA LEU A 6 19.51 -28.98 -15.74
C LEU A 6 19.22 -29.13 -17.25
N ALA A 7 19.52 -30.28 -17.85
CA ALA A 7 19.11 -30.63 -19.21
C ALA A 7 17.58 -30.82 -19.32
N LEU A 8 16.96 -31.54 -18.38
CA LEU A 8 15.51 -31.75 -18.32
C LEU A 8 14.74 -30.44 -18.12
N VAL A 9 15.30 -29.52 -17.32
CA VAL A 9 14.82 -28.14 -17.12
C VAL A 9 14.98 -27.30 -18.39
N ARG A 10 16.02 -27.51 -19.19
CA ARG A 10 16.25 -26.72 -20.41
C ARG A 10 15.35 -27.15 -21.57
N GLU A 11 14.98 -28.42 -21.64
CA GLU A 11 14.14 -28.98 -22.72
C GLU A 11 12.64 -28.83 -22.46
N ASN A 12 12.24 -28.57 -21.21
CA ASN A 12 10.84 -28.35 -20.87
C ASN A 12 10.50 -26.85 -20.81
N PRO A 13 9.35 -26.39 -21.37
CA PRO A 13 8.86 -25.02 -21.19
C PRO A 13 8.40 -24.71 -19.74
N TRP A 14 8.30 -25.75 -18.90
CA TRP A 14 7.79 -25.73 -17.54
C TRP A 14 8.55 -24.81 -16.56
N PRO A 15 9.89 -24.79 -16.51
CA PRO A 15 10.63 -23.86 -15.65
C PRO A 15 10.41 -22.38 -16.01
N GLY A 16 10.20 -22.05 -17.29
CA GLY A 16 9.84 -20.70 -17.68
C GLY A 16 8.47 -20.28 -17.13
N ILE A 17 7.50 -21.19 -17.20
CA ILE A 17 6.15 -20.98 -16.65
C ILE A 17 6.18 -20.90 -15.12
N ALA A 18 6.99 -21.73 -14.46
CA ALA A 18 7.17 -21.68 -13.02
C ALA A 18 7.80 -20.35 -12.56
N LEU A 19 8.83 -19.87 -13.25
CA LEU A 19 9.42 -18.55 -12.97
C LEU A 19 8.44 -17.41 -13.25
N ALA A 20 7.70 -17.47 -14.35
CA ALA A 20 6.69 -16.45 -14.69
C ALA A 20 5.56 -16.41 -13.65
N SER A 21 5.10 -17.58 -13.19
CA SER A 21 4.10 -17.71 -12.14
C SER A 21 4.60 -17.17 -10.80
N LEU A 22 5.85 -17.50 -10.42
CA LEU A 22 6.47 -16.94 -9.22
C LEU A 22 6.61 -15.42 -9.31
N ASN A 23 7.05 -14.90 -10.47
CA ASN A 23 7.18 -13.46 -10.69
C ASN A 23 5.81 -12.77 -10.63
N LEU A 24 4.75 -13.38 -11.16
CA LEU A 24 3.38 -12.88 -11.05
C LEU A 24 2.94 -12.81 -9.59
N ILE A 25 3.18 -13.87 -8.81
CA ILE A 25 2.85 -13.92 -7.38
C ILE A 25 3.59 -12.82 -6.62
N VAL A 26 4.89 -12.65 -6.88
CA VAL A 26 5.71 -11.59 -6.25
C VAL A 26 5.20 -10.21 -6.65
N ALA A 27 4.89 -9.98 -7.92
CA ALA A 27 4.37 -8.70 -8.40
C ALA A 27 3.02 -8.36 -7.75
N VAL A 28 2.07 -9.31 -7.73
CA VAL A 28 0.76 -9.12 -7.09
C VAL A 28 0.91 -8.90 -5.58
N SER A 29 1.82 -9.62 -4.93
CA SER A 29 2.13 -9.44 -3.51
C SER A 29 2.69 -8.05 -3.23
N LEU A 30 3.67 -7.58 -4.02
CA LEU A 30 4.24 -6.24 -3.87
C LEU A 30 3.19 -5.14 -4.06
N VAL A 31 2.35 -5.28 -5.09
CA VAL A 31 1.24 -4.36 -5.36
C VAL A 31 0.25 -4.37 -4.19
N GLY A 32 -0.14 -5.54 -3.71
CA GLY A 32 -1.03 -5.69 -2.56
C GLY A 32 -0.47 -5.06 -1.29
N ILE A 33 0.81 -5.30 -0.98
CA ILE A 33 1.51 -4.68 0.15
C ILE A 33 1.55 -3.16 -0.01
N SER A 34 1.90 -2.66 -1.21
CA SER A 34 1.93 -1.22 -1.48
C SER A 34 0.57 -0.55 -1.30
N LEU A 35 -0.50 -1.15 -1.85
CA LEU A 35 -1.87 -0.68 -1.63
C LEU A 35 -2.26 -0.74 -0.16
N LEU A 36 -1.94 -1.83 0.54
CA LEU A 36 -2.28 -1.99 1.95
C LEU A 36 -1.59 -0.92 2.80
N LEU A 37 -0.29 -0.65 2.56
CA LEU A 37 0.44 0.42 3.24
C LEU A 37 -0.16 1.79 2.92
N GLY A 38 -0.39 2.09 1.65
CA GLY A 38 -0.97 3.37 1.24
C GLY A 38 -2.35 3.61 1.85
N LEU A 39 -3.20 2.59 1.85
CA LEU A 39 -4.52 2.64 2.48
C LEU A 39 -4.41 2.80 4.00
N THR A 40 -3.51 2.07 4.64
CA THR A 40 -3.27 2.18 6.09
C THR A 40 -2.85 3.60 6.46
N ILE A 41 -1.90 4.18 5.72
CA ILE A 41 -1.44 5.55 5.94
C ILE A 41 -2.58 6.55 5.67
N SER A 42 -3.36 6.35 4.60
CA SER A 42 -4.49 7.22 4.28
C SER A 42 -5.57 7.18 5.36
N VAL A 43 -5.90 5.99 5.87
CA VAL A 43 -6.89 5.81 6.95
C VAL A 43 -6.35 6.40 8.25
N LEU A 44 -5.06 6.20 8.56
CA LEU A 44 -4.44 6.76 9.75
C LEU A 44 -4.40 8.30 9.68
N ALA A 45 -4.02 8.87 8.53
CA ALA A 45 -4.04 10.31 8.31
C ALA A 45 -5.47 10.89 8.41
N TRP A 46 -6.45 10.20 7.85
CA TRP A 46 -7.86 10.60 7.97
C TRP A 46 -8.36 10.50 9.42
N ALA A 47 -8.01 9.43 10.14
CA ALA A 47 -8.38 9.26 11.54
C ALA A 47 -7.71 10.32 12.44
N HIS A 48 -6.43 10.63 12.20
CA HIS A 48 -5.74 11.73 12.87
C HIS A 48 -6.40 13.07 12.55
N ALA A 49 -6.73 13.35 11.28
CA ALA A 49 -7.43 14.57 10.92
C ALA A 49 -8.81 14.65 11.60
N LEU A 50 -9.54 13.54 11.73
CA LEU A 50 -10.83 13.50 12.41
C LEU A 50 -10.70 13.70 13.93
N LEU A 51 -9.65 13.14 14.54
CA LEU A 51 -9.37 13.27 15.97
C LEU A 51 -8.83 14.68 16.32
N ASP A 52 -7.97 15.25 15.48
CA ASP A 52 -7.47 16.62 15.61
C ASP A 52 -8.54 17.65 15.17
N SER A 53 -9.57 17.22 14.45
CA SER A 53 -10.78 18.01 14.17
C SER A 53 -11.81 17.92 15.30
N ASP A 54 -11.50 17.31 16.44
CA ASP A 54 -12.21 17.62 17.68
C ASP A 54 -12.21 19.14 17.84
N PRO A 55 -13.39 19.77 18.03
CA PRO A 55 -13.55 21.18 17.79
C PRO A 55 -12.70 21.96 18.80
N ALA A 56 -11.49 22.33 18.40
CA ALA A 56 -10.86 23.53 18.91
C ALA A 56 -11.96 24.58 18.84
N PRO A 57 -12.43 25.11 19.98
CA PRO A 57 -13.54 26.04 19.97
C PRO A 57 -13.12 27.12 19.01
N MET A 58 -14.04 27.54 18.15
CA MET A 58 -13.94 28.78 17.40
C MET A 58 -13.80 29.95 18.39
N GLY A 59 -12.68 30.03 19.09
CA GLY A 59 -12.24 31.22 19.76
C GLY A 59 -11.85 32.16 18.65
N ARG A 60 -12.56 33.30 18.56
CA ARG A 60 -12.16 34.54 17.88
C ARG A 60 -12.95 35.00 16.66
N ALA A 61 -14.27 34.76 16.62
CA ALA A 61 -15.19 35.56 15.78
C ALA A 61 -16.18 36.43 16.57
N ALA A 62 -15.91 36.67 17.87
CA ALA A 62 -16.68 37.59 18.72
C ALA A 62 -15.87 38.84 19.14
N ASN A 63 -14.97 39.35 18.27
CA ASN A 63 -14.15 40.54 18.56
C ASN A 63 -14.24 41.63 17.47
N GLY A 64 -15.42 41.96 16.96
CA GLY A 64 -15.46 43.01 15.93
C GLY A 64 -16.81 43.55 15.47
N ARG A 65 -17.89 43.36 16.23
CA ARG A 65 -19.17 44.03 15.93
C ARG A 65 -19.87 44.47 17.20
N GLY A 66 -19.60 45.71 17.60
CA GLY A 66 -20.25 46.37 18.72
C GLY A 66 -19.69 47.76 18.93
N PHE A 67 -19.77 48.61 17.90
CA PHE A 67 -19.79 50.06 18.09
C PHE A 67 -21.11 50.40 18.78
N ALA A 68 -21.04 50.97 19.98
CA ALA A 68 -22.09 51.76 20.62
C ALA A 68 -21.41 52.79 21.54
#